data_AF-A0A3N6ME67-F1
#
_entry.id   AF-A0A3N6ME67-F1
#
_cell.length_a   1.000
_cell.length_b   1.000
_cell.length_c   1.000
_cell.angle_alpha   90.00
_cell.angle_beta   90.00
_cell.angle_gamma   90.00
#
_symmetry.space_group_name_H-M   'P 1'
#
loop_
_entity.id
_entity.type
_entity.pdbx_description
1 polymer ?
#
loop_
_entity_poly.entity_id
_entity_poly.type
_entity_poly.pdbx_seq_one_letter_code
_entity_poly.pdbx_strand_id
1 'polypeptide(L)'
;MATTHSSTDVGGKTPLPESLNETEGWYLLTVYWLSSPNDARVRNGELAAELDIEPGSVTEMVRKLSTDDLVHHEKYAGVETTTRGVRIAESLAWRQCVVVAFFDHVLGYEIDGRTAYRIGFSLPLEAIERLETRVENPRDDACDRIRPDSGRCFVTACAE
;
A
#
# COMPACT_ATOMS: atom_id res chain seq x y z
N MET A 1 -2.25 -21.81 -33.93
CA MET A 1 -2.21 -20.33 -33.87
C MET A 1 -3.37 -19.85 -33.01
N ALA A 2 -3.09 -19.48 -31.77
CA ALA A 2 -3.92 -18.58 -30.95
C ALA A 2 -3.07 -18.16 -29.74
N THR A 3 -2.34 -17.07 -29.97
CA THR A 3 -1.82 -16.07 -29.01
C THR A 3 -1.83 -16.40 -27.53
N THR A 4 -0.64 -16.75 -27.03
CA THR A 4 -0.17 -16.52 -25.67
C THR A 4 -0.34 -15.05 -25.29
N HIS A 5 -1.26 -14.73 -24.38
CA HIS A 5 -1.24 -13.44 -23.68
C HIS A 5 -0.38 -13.63 -22.43
N SER A 6 0.90 -13.29 -22.55
CA SER A 6 1.79 -13.07 -21.42
C SER A 6 1.35 -11.75 -20.77
N SER A 7 0.61 -11.84 -19.67
CA SER A 7 0.23 -10.69 -18.85
C SER A 7 1.30 -10.50 -17.78
N THR A 8 2.40 -9.84 -18.14
CA THR A 8 3.31 -9.22 -17.17
C THR A 8 2.64 -7.94 -16.66
N ASP A 9 1.61 -8.10 -15.83
CA ASP A 9 1.03 -6.99 -15.08
C ASP A 9 1.84 -6.90 -13.78
N VAL A 10 2.83 -6.03 -13.77
CA VAL A 10 3.62 -5.74 -12.56
C VAL A 10 2.67 -4.99 -11.63
N GLY A 11 2.12 -5.71 -10.64
CA GLY A 11 1.19 -5.19 -9.64
C GLY A 11 1.81 -4.02 -8.88
N GLY A 12 1.47 -2.80 -9.30
CA GLY A 12 2.03 -1.56 -8.74
C GLY A 12 1.69 -0.31 -9.55
N LYS A 13 1.59 -0.42 -10.88
CA LYS A 13 1.40 0.74 -11.78
C LYS A 13 -0.07 1.10 -12.07
N THR A 14 -1.00 0.61 -11.25
CA THR A 14 -2.43 0.89 -11.42
C THR A 14 -2.75 2.34 -11.02
N PRO A 15 -3.47 3.13 -11.85
CA PRO A 15 -3.94 4.45 -11.43
C PRO A 15 -4.84 4.37 -10.19
N LEU A 16 -4.67 5.31 -9.25
CA LEU A 16 -5.54 5.40 -8.08
C LEU A 16 -6.93 5.91 -8.50
N PRO A 17 -8.04 5.39 -7.93
CA PRO A 17 -9.38 5.92 -8.20
C PRO A 17 -9.50 7.39 -7.77
N GLU A 18 -10.16 8.23 -8.57
CA GLU A 18 -10.39 9.65 -8.24
C GLU A 18 -11.18 9.86 -6.95
N SER A 19 -12.03 8.90 -6.57
CA SER A 19 -12.84 8.95 -5.36
C SER A 19 -12.06 8.60 -4.08
N LEU A 20 -10.87 8.00 -4.21
CA LEU A 20 -10.06 7.58 -3.08
C LEU A 20 -9.31 8.79 -2.52
N ASN A 21 -9.42 9.06 -1.22
CA ASN A 21 -8.61 10.08 -0.55
C ASN A 21 -7.41 9.50 0.21
N GLU A 22 -6.50 10.39 0.63
CA GLU A 22 -5.24 10.04 1.31
C GLU A 22 -5.48 9.20 2.58
N THR A 23 -6.55 9.47 3.32
CA THR A 23 -6.84 8.75 4.57
C THR A 23 -7.37 7.36 4.27
N GLU A 24 -8.33 7.21 3.36
CA GLU A 24 -8.84 5.90 2.93
C GLU A 24 -7.74 5.01 2.36
N GLY A 25 -6.90 5.57 1.49
CA GLY A 25 -5.77 4.85 0.91
C GLY A 25 -4.82 4.34 1.99
N TRP A 26 -4.60 5.13 3.05
CA TRP A 26 -3.73 4.72 4.14
C TRP A 26 -4.32 3.54 4.91
N TYR A 27 -5.60 3.61 5.26
CA TYR A 27 -6.27 2.49 5.93
C TYR A 27 -6.24 1.22 5.08
N LEU A 28 -6.54 1.33 3.79
CA LEU A 28 -6.49 0.21 2.86
C LEU A 28 -5.08 -0.41 2.80
N LEU A 29 -4.06 0.43 2.69
CA LEU A 29 -2.66 0.02 2.68
C LEU A 29 -2.26 -0.67 4.00
N THR A 30 -2.73 -0.15 5.14
CA THR A 30 -2.48 -0.75 6.45
C THR A 30 -3.16 -2.11 6.62
N VAL A 31 -4.41 -2.27 6.16
CA VAL A 31 -5.10 -3.58 6.14
C VAL A 31 -4.32 -4.56 5.26
N TYR A 32 -3.90 -4.13 4.08
CA TYR A 32 -3.09 -4.94 3.18
C TYR A 32 -1.79 -5.41 3.84
N TRP A 33 -1.08 -4.53 4.55
CA TRP A 33 0.12 -4.94 5.28
C TRP A 33 -0.20 -5.94 6.38
N LEU A 34 -1.15 -5.64 7.26
CA LEU A 34 -1.47 -6.54 8.37
C LEU A 34 -2.00 -7.90 7.90
N SER A 35 -2.55 -7.99 6.69
CA SER A 35 -2.94 -9.27 6.09
C SER A 35 -1.74 -10.20 5.85
N SER A 36 -1.96 -11.50 6.01
CA SER A 36 -0.97 -12.56 5.82
C SER A 36 -1.53 -13.64 4.89
N PRO A 37 -0.70 -14.37 4.12
CA PRO A 37 -1.16 -15.52 3.35
C PRO A 37 -1.88 -16.59 4.20
N ASN A 38 -1.54 -16.68 5.49
CA ASN A 38 -2.14 -17.64 6.43
C ASN A 38 -3.30 -17.05 7.24
N ASP A 39 -3.44 -15.72 7.28
CA ASP A 39 -4.50 -15.02 7.99
C ASP A 39 -4.83 -13.71 7.26
N ALA A 40 -5.80 -13.76 6.36
CA ALA A 40 -6.15 -12.62 5.52
C ALA A 40 -6.98 -11.55 6.26
N ARG A 41 -7.52 -11.88 7.45
CA ARG A 41 -8.43 -11.01 8.18
C ARG A 41 -7.72 -10.27 9.30
N VAL A 42 -7.83 -8.95 9.26
CA VAL A 42 -7.26 -8.03 10.24
C VAL A 42 -8.36 -7.59 11.20
N ARG A 43 -8.13 -7.71 12.51
CA ARG A 43 -9.11 -7.25 13.50
C ARG A 43 -9.07 -5.73 13.61
N ASN A 44 -10.23 -5.11 13.87
CA ASN A 44 -10.31 -3.65 14.04
C ASN A 44 -9.39 -3.12 15.16
N GLY A 45 -9.15 -3.91 16.22
CA GLY A 45 -8.23 -3.53 17.29
C GLY A 45 -6.76 -3.52 16.85
N GLU A 46 -6.36 -4.46 15.99
CA GLU A 46 -5.01 -4.50 15.40
C GLU A 46 -4.81 -3.33 14.46
N LEU A 47 -5.82 -3.05 13.63
CA LEU A 47 -5.82 -1.91 12.72
C LEU A 47 -5.78 -0.57 13.49
N ALA A 48 -6.53 -0.45 14.60
CA ALA A 48 -6.53 0.75 15.44
C ALA A 48 -5.15 1.00 16.08
N ALA A 49 -4.53 -0.06 16.61
CA ALA A 49 -3.20 0.01 17.21
C ALA A 49 -2.13 0.39 16.18
N GLU A 50 -2.18 -0.20 14.98
CA GLU A 50 -1.22 0.09 13.91
C GLU A 50 -1.35 1.53 13.37
N LEU A 51 -2.59 2.04 13.30
CA LEU A 51 -2.87 3.39 12.82
C LEU A 51 -2.70 4.47 13.90
N ASP A 52 -2.51 4.09 15.16
CA ASP A 52 -2.48 4.96 16.35
C ASP A 52 -3.74 5.85 16.47
N ILE A 53 -4.92 5.21 16.41
CA ILE A 53 -6.22 5.90 16.45
C ILE A 53 -7.23 5.16 17.33
N GLU A 54 -8.29 5.88 17.69
CA GLU A 54 -9.42 5.32 18.44
C GLU A 54 -10.16 4.22 17.64
N PRO A 55 -10.54 3.09 18.28
CA PRO A 55 -11.23 1.97 17.61
C PRO A 55 -12.56 2.35 16.95
N GLY A 56 -13.25 3.38 17.47
CA GLY A 56 -14.48 3.90 16.89
C GLY A 56 -14.26 4.46 15.47
N SER A 57 -13.15 5.18 15.26
CA SER A 57 -12.78 5.76 13.96
C SER A 57 -12.49 4.68 12.91
N VAL A 58 -11.92 3.56 13.35
CA VAL A 58 -11.67 2.40 12.47
C VAL A 58 -12.96 1.83 11.90
N THR A 59 -13.97 1.65 12.74
CA THR A 59 -15.22 1.01 12.33
C THR A 59 -15.93 1.80 11.22
N GLU A 60 -16.00 3.13 11.35
CA GLU A 60 -16.60 3.99 10.32
C GLU A 60 -15.80 3.98 9.01
N MET A 61 -14.47 4.04 9.08
CA MET A 61 -13.63 4.01 7.88
C MET A 61 -13.70 2.65 7.17
N VAL A 62 -13.68 1.55 7.91
CA VAL A 62 -13.83 0.19 7.36
C VAL A 62 -15.18 0.02 6.66
N ARG A 63 -16.26 0.54 7.25
CA ARG A 63 -17.59 0.53 6.62
C ARG A 63 -17.60 1.32 5.31
N LYS A 64 -16.92 2.46 5.27
CA LYS A 64 -16.76 3.26 4.05
C LYS A 64 -16.00 2.48 2.96
N LEU A 65 -14.81 1.96 3.28
CA LEU A 65 -14.02 1.14 2.36
C LEU A 65 -14.79 -0.09 1.86
N SER A 66 -15.63 -0.68 2.72
CA SER A 66 -16.48 -1.82 2.32
C SER A 66 -17.61 -1.41 1.37
N THR A 67 -18.20 -0.22 1.57
CA THR A 67 -19.18 0.35 0.63
C THR A 67 -18.56 0.59 -0.75
N ASP A 68 -17.28 0.96 -0.79
CA ASP A 68 -16.52 1.19 -2.01
C ASP A 68 -15.93 -0.12 -2.61
N ASP A 69 -16.28 -1.30 -2.09
CA ASP A 69 -15.77 -2.62 -2.55
C ASP A 69 -14.23 -2.75 -2.49
N LEU A 70 -13.60 -2.07 -1.54
CA LEU A 70 -12.15 -2.15 -1.29
C LEU A 70 -11.81 -3.18 -0.21
N VAL A 71 -12.74 -3.42 0.72
CA VAL A 71 -12.60 -4.44 1.77
C VAL A 71 -13.89 -5.22 2.00
N HIS A 72 -13.76 -6.47 2.44
CA HIS A 72 -14.82 -7.25 3.04
C HIS A 72 -14.73 -7.11 4.56
N HIS A 73 -15.78 -6.57 5.18
CA HIS A 73 -15.87 -6.46 6.63
C HIS A 73 -16.98 -7.38 7.15
N GLU A 74 -16.61 -8.29 8.06
CA GLU A 74 -17.57 -9.12 8.78
C GLU A 74 -17.49 -8.83 10.27
N LYS A 75 -18.66 -8.67 10.88
CA LYS A 75 -18.77 -8.45 12.31
C LYS A 75 -18.08 -9.59 13.05
N TYR A 76 -17.17 -9.24 13.97
CA TYR A 76 -16.33 -10.17 14.75
C TYR A 76 -15.26 -10.94 13.98
N ALA A 77 -15.34 -11.03 12.65
CA ALA A 77 -14.34 -11.72 11.84
C ALA A 77 -13.21 -10.78 11.38
N GLY A 78 -13.43 -9.46 11.37
CA GLY A 78 -12.44 -8.47 10.97
C GLY A 78 -12.58 -8.06 9.50
N VAL A 79 -11.49 -7.53 8.95
CA VAL A 79 -11.44 -6.86 7.65
C VAL A 79 -10.45 -7.57 6.74
N GLU A 80 -10.87 -7.85 5.51
CA GLU A 80 -10.05 -8.47 4.47
C GLU A 80 -10.08 -7.60 3.22
N THR A 81 -8.97 -7.50 2.48
CA THR A 81 -8.96 -6.75 1.22
C THR A 81 -9.69 -7.51 0.12
N THR A 82 -10.49 -6.82 -0.70
CA THR A 82 -11.04 -7.43 -1.92
C THR A 82 -9.94 -7.53 -2.98
N THR A 83 -10.15 -8.26 -4.07
CA THR A 83 -9.22 -8.25 -5.22
C THR A 83 -8.99 -6.83 -5.76
N ARG A 84 -10.02 -5.97 -5.72
CA ARG A 84 -9.88 -4.57 -6.11
C ARG A 84 -9.06 -3.78 -5.08
N GLY A 85 -9.31 -4.01 -3.80
CA GLY A 85 -8.53 -3.43 -2.70
C GLY A 85 -7.05 -3.78 -2.78
N VAL A 86 -6.72 -5.05 -3.05
CA VAL A 86 -5.34 -5.53 -3.21
C VAL A 86 -4.61 -4.75 -4.30
N ARG A 87 -5.16 -4.65 -5.51
CA ARG A 87 -4.51 -3.92 -6.62
C ARG A 87 -4.23 -2.45 -6.29
N ILE A 88 -5.15 -1.81 -5.58
CA ILE A 88 -4.98 -0.40 -5.17
C ILE A 88 -3.93 -0.31 -4.06
N ALA A 89 -3.96 -1.20 -3.06
CA ALA A 89 -2.99 -1.24 -1.99
C ALA A 89 -1.56 -1.51 -2.51
N GLU A 90 -1.41 -2.42 -3.48
CA GLU A 90 -0.14 -2.69 -4.17
C GLU A 90 0.37 -1.43 -4.90
N SER A 91 -0.50 -0.66 -5.54
CA SER A 91 -0.09 0.61 -6.16
C SER A 91 0.34 1.65 -5.12
N LEU A 92 -0.37 1.77 -4.01
CA LEU A 92 0.01 2.66 -2.91
C LEU A 92 1.35 2.26 -2.30
N ALA A 93 1.58 0.96 -2.10
CA ALA A 93 2.84 0.42 -1.63
C ALA A 93 3.99 0.74 -2.61
N TRP A 94 3.79 0.46 -3.91
CA TRP A 94 4.75 0.79 -4.97
C TRP A 94 5.14 2.27 -4.96
N ARG A 95 4.15 3.16 -4.95
CA ARG A 95 4.36 4.62 -4.88
C ARG A 95 5.19 5.01 -3.67
N GLN A 96 4.88 4.47 -2.50
CA GLN A 96 5.60 4.75 -1.27
C GLN A 96 7.07 4.34 -1.36
N CYS A 97 7.38 3.16 -1.91
CA CYS A 97 8.77 2.71 -2.07
C CYS A 97 9.57 3.57 -3.01
N VAL A 98 9.00 3.88 -4.17
CA VAL A 98 9.70 4.69 -5.17
C VAL A 98 10.09 6.03 -4.55
N VAL A 99 9.22 6.60 -3.72
CA VAL A 99 9.51 7.82 -2.98
C VAL A 99 10.60 7.60 -1.92
N VAL A 100 10.53 6.55 -1.11
CA VAL A 100 11.59 6.22 -0.12
C VAL A 100 12.94 6.09 -0.80
N ALA A 101 13.03 5.25 -1.83
CA ALA A 101 14.26 4.98 -2.57
C ALA A 101 14.80 6.24 -3.27
N PHE A 102 13.92 7.08 -3.82
CA PHE A 102 14.34 8.32 -4.48
C PHE A 102 14.94 9.31 -3.49
N PHE A 103 14.28 9.51 -2.36
CA PHE A 103 14.77 10.43 -1.33
C PHE A 103 16.13 9.97 -0.77
N ASP A 104 16.30 8.68 -0.59
CA ASP A 104 17.56 8.14 -0.08
C ASP A 104 18.68 8.16 -1.13
N HIS A 105 18.51 7.46 -2.25
CA HIS A 105 19.61 7.26 -3.20
C HIS A 105 19.92 8.49 -4.07
N VAL A 106 18.92 9.30 -4.37
CA VAL A 106 19.08 10.46 -5.25
C VAL A 106 19.32 11.74 -4.46
N LEU A 107 18.62 11.91 -3.33
CA LEU A 107 18.75 13.13 -2.51
C LEU A 107 19.67 12.96 -1.29
N GLY A 108 20.01 11.74 -0.89
CA GLY A 108 20.80 11.48 0.32
C GLY A 108 20.07 11.90 1.59
N TYR A 109 18.73 11.80 1.61
CA TYR A 109 17.90 12.26 2.71
C TYR A 109 16.84 11.24 3.10
N GLU A 110 16.85 10.83 4.37
CA GLU A 110 15.89 9.87 4.89
C GLU A 110 14.56 10.54 5.26
N ILE A 111 13.46 9.86 4.90
CA ILE A 111 12.09 10.23 5.31
C ILE A 111 11.38 9.00 5.86
N ASP A 112 10.46 9.23 6.80
CA ASP A 112 9.65 8.16 7.36
C ASP A 112 8.62 7.63 6.33
N GLY A 113 8.14 6.40 6.55
CA GLY A 113 7.18 5.76 5.65
C GLY A 113 5.88 6.54 5.49
N ARG A 114 5.39 7.22 6.52
CA ARG A 114 4.15 8.00 6.45
C ARG A 114 4.33 9.22 5.54
N THR A 115 5.46 9.92 5.65
CA THR A 115 5.82 11.03 4.75
C THR A 115 5.96 10.56 3.30
N ALA A 116 6.65 9.44 3.07
CA ALA A 116 6.81 8.88 1.73
C ALA A 116 5.46 8.50 1.09
N TYR A 117 4.55 7.92 1.87
CA TYR A 117 3.19 7.60 1.41
C TYR A 117 2.45 8.85 0.95
N ARG A 118 2.49 9.94 1.72
CA ARG A 118 1.76 11.18 1.41
C ARG A 118 2.25 11.83 0.12
N ILE A 119 3.58 11.84 -0.07
CA ILE A 119 4.20 12.31 -1.31
C ILE A 119 3.75 11.40 -2.47
N GLY A 120 3.87 10.08 -2.31
CA GLY A 120 3.52 9.09 -3.33
C GLY A 120 2.05 9.14 -3.74
N PHE A 121 1.15 9.38 -2.78
CA PHE A 121 -0.28 9.55 -3.00
C PHE A 121 -0.59 10.81 -3.81
N SER A 122 0.08 11.92 -3.48
CA SER A 122 -0.19 13.24 -4.08
C SER A 122 0.35 13.39 -5.51
N LEU A 123 1.37 12.61 -5.88
CA LEU A 123 1.98 12.70 -7.19
C LEU A 123 1.14 11.95 -8.27
N PRO A 124 1.08 12.51 -9.49
CA PRO A 124 0.47 11.81 -10.62
C PRO A 124 1.29 10.57 -10.98
N LEU A 125 0.66 9.58 -11.62
CA LEU A 125 1.31 8.32 -12.00
C LEU A 125 2.60 8.55 -12.80
N GLU A 126 2.55 9.41 -13.81
CA GLU A 126 3.72 9.74 -14.65
C GLU A 126 4.89 10.33 -13.85
N ALA A 127 4.62 11.06 -12.76
CA ALA A 127 5.68 11.58 -11.91
C ALA A 127 6.34 10.45 -11.12
N ILE A 128 5.56 9.51 -10.57
CA ILE A 128 6.10 8.35 -9.86
C ILE A 128 6.92 7.47 -10.81
N GLU A 129 6.42 7.20 -12.02
CA GLU A 129 7.16 6.45 -13.04
C GLU A 129 8.50 7.13 -13.38
N ARG A 130 8.53 8.46 -13.46
CA ARG A 130 9.79 9.20 -13.66
C ARG A 130 10.73 9.10 -12.46
N LEU A 131 10.23 9.13 -11.23
CA LEU A 131 11.05 8.89 -10.04
C LEU A 131 11.64 7.48 -10.05
N GLU A 132 10.84 6.48 -10.43
CA GLU A 132 11.26 5.09 -10.56
C GLU A 132 12.44 4.94 -11.54
N THR A 133 12.46 5.68 -12.65
CA THR A 133 13.61 5.66 -13.60
C THR A 133 14.94 6.20 -13.04
N ARG A 134 14.93 6.78 -11.84
CA ARG A 134 16.12 7.40 -11.21
C ARG A 134 16.67 6.61 -10.03
N VAL A 135 16.05 5.48 -9.69
CA VAL A 135 16.46 4.61 -8.59
C VAL A 135 16.82 3.24 -9.15
N GLU A 136 17.91 2.66 -8.64
CA GLU A 136 18.31 1.29 -8.94
C GLU A 136 17.88 0.43 -7.74
N ASN A 137 17.02 -0.59 -7.97
CA ASN A 137 16.51 -1.55 -6.96
C ASN A 137 15.86 -0.91 -5.70
N PRO A 138 14.66 -0.31 -5.80
CA PRO A 138 13.99 0.38 -4.69
C PRO A 138 13.52 -0.54 -3.54
N ARG A 139 13.77 -1.86 -3.61
CA ARG A 139 13.16 -2.86 -2.76
C ARG A 139 13.89 -3.02 -1.41
N ASP A 140 15.21 -3.15 -1.42
CA ASP A 140 15.97 -3.48 -0.20
C ASP A 140 15.87 -2.34 0.83
N ASP A 141 16.02 -1.08 0.41
CA ASP A 141 15.88 0.09 1.27
C ASP A 141 14.45 0.35 1.75
N ALA A 142 13.45 -0.01 0.96
CA ALA A 142 12.04 0.13 1.33
C ALA A 142 11.61 -0.92 2.37
N CYS A 143 12.14 -2.15 2.29
CA CYS A 143 11.82 -3.23 3.23
C CYS A 143 12.20 -2.86 4.68
N ASP A 144 13.38 -2.27 4.88
CA ASP A 144 13.88 -1.94 6.21
C ASP A 144 13.23 -0.68 6.80
N ARG A 145 12.70 0.22 5.97
CA ARG A 145 12.23 1.55 6.43
C ARG A 145 10.72 1.68 6.53
N ILE A 146 9.96 0.97 5.69
CA ILE A 146 8.50 1.09 5.69
C ILE A 146 7.90 0.39 6.93
N ARG A 147 8.53 -0.68 7.44
CA ARG A 147 8.19 -1.34 8.73
C ARG A 147 9.39 -2.15 9.30
N PRO A 148 10.39 -1.55 9.96
CA PRO A 148 11.62 -2.24 10.39
C PRO A 148 11.38 -3.47 11.30
N ASP A 149 10.39 -3.42 12.20
CA ASP A 149 10.18 -4.45 13.24
C ASP A 149 9.29 -5.63 12.80
N SER A 150 8.87 -5.63 11.55
CA SER A 150 7.80 -6.51 11.08
C SER A 150 8.28 -7.90 10.62
N GLY A 151 9.60 -8.11 10.54
CA GLY A 151 10.22 -9.40 10.22
C GLY A 151 9.94 -9.95 8.82
N ARG A 152 9.21 -9.22 7.97
CA ARG A 152 8.93 -9.55 6.57
C ARG A 152 8.96 -8.29 5.72
N CYS A 153 9.47 -8.39 4.49
CA CYS A 153 9.37 -7.28 3.55
C CYS A 153 7.96 -7.23 2.94
N PHE A 154 7.21 -6.17 3.20
CA PHE A 154 5.84 -5.95 2.66
C PHE A 154 5.86 -5.40 1.23
N VAL A 155 7.04 -5.38 0.65
CA VAL A 155 7.40 -4.61 -0.51
C VAL A 155 7.56 -5.51 -1.74
N THR A 156 6.69 -6.51 -1.86
CA THR A 156 6.62 -7.37 -3.06
C THR A 156 6.19 -6.60 -4.31
N ALA A 157 5.51 -5.45 -4.14
CA ALA A 157 5.05 -4.58 -5.22
C ALA A 157 6.10 -3.55 -5.68
N CYS A 158 7.24 -3.43 -4.99
CA CYS A 158 8.31 -2.55 -5.44
C CYS A 158 9.25 -3.42 -6.27
N ALA A 159 9.30 -3.08 -7.56
CA ALA A 159 9.95 -3.89 -8.58
C ALA A 159 11.36 -4.31 -8.12
N GLU A 160 11.72 -5.55 -8.50
CA GLU A 160 13.08 -6.06 -8.40
C GLU A 160 14.04 -5.24 -9.27
#